data_AF-A0A6P0RFX3-F1
#
_entry.id   AF-A0A6P0RFX3-F1
#
_cell.length_a   1.000
_cell.length_b   1.000
_cell.length_c   1.000
_cell.angle_alpha   90.00
_cell.angle_beta   90.00
_cell.angle_gamma   90.00
#
_symmetry.space_group_name_H-M   'P 1'
#
loop_
_entity.id
_entity.type
_entity.pdbx_description
1 polymer ?
#
loop_
_entity_poly.entity_id
_entity_poly.type
_entity_poly.pdbx_seq_one_letter_code
_entity_poly.pdbx_strand_id
1 'polypeptide(L)'
;MSRSKTVFPTKSKTDEAAIFKIFSVGIVTSRDEWLYDFDRQQLAKKVQFFCDFYEQEKVRWNKSNNKKVINDFVDRKIKWTSELEEHLLKNSSLEFNPDFIVTSTWRPFTKKYLYLAKIIVHRLYQQEQIFPIGKDNVAICLTIHKQVPFVVIATNCICDNGIGSRLSQILTLYYYDENGNRQDNITDWSLEKFQTYYNNKKIKKLDIFHYTYAVLHHPTYRQKYEQNLKREFPRVPFYENFQQWVKWGKKLIDLHINYETIIPITKSNAILQRHFKNQIFTKI
;
A
#
# COMPACT_ATOMS: atom_id res chain seq x y z
N MET A 1 -28.05 6.30 -16.66
CA MET A 1 -27.01 7.19 -16.06
C MET A 1 -26.32 7.92 -17.19
N SER A 2 -26.66 9.19 -17.35
CA SER A 2 -26.02 10.06 -18.34
C SER A 2 -24.57 10.29 -17.93
N ARG A 3 -23.66 10.28 -18.89
CA ARG A 3 -22.20 10.17 -18.69
C ARG A 3 -21.51 11.47 -19.08
N SER A 4 -20.55 11.92 -18.28
CA SER A 4 -19.50 12.82 -18.78
C SER A 4 -18.47 12.03 -19.60
N LYS A 5 -18.00 12.60 -20.72
CA LYS A 5 -16.87 12.07 -21.51
C LYS A 5 -15.52 12.30 -20.83
N THR A 6 -15.46 13.13 -19.79
CA THR A 6 -14.22 13.53 -19.12
C THR A 6 -13.81 12.50 -18.06
N VAL A 7 -12.56 12.06 -18.14
CA VAL A 7 -11.92 11.15 -17.17
C VAL A 7 -10.73 11.84 -16.51
N PHE A 8 -10.58 11.69 -15.20
CA PHE A 8 -9.54 12.37 -14.41
C PHE A 8 -8.40 11.42 -14.07
N PRO A 9 -7.14 11.79 -14.31
CA PRO A 9 -6.02 10.93 -13.97
C PRO A 9 -5.91 10.76 -12.46
N THR A 10 -5.73 9.52 -12.00
CA THR A 10 -5.47 9.26 -10.58
C THR A 10 -4.09 9.73 -10.14
N LYS A 11 -3.10 9.77 -11.05
CA LYS A 11 -1.76 10.30 -10.78
C LYS A 11 -1.20 11.10 -11.96
N SER A 12 -0.20 11.94 -11.70
CA SER A 12 0.63 12.61 -12.72
C SER A 12 2.12 12.47 -12.36
N LYS A 13 3.01 12.55 -13.36
CA LYS A 13 4.48 12.59 -13.16
C LYS A 13 5.00 14.00 -12.89
N THR A 14 4.27 15.05 -13.27
CA THR A 14 4.82 16.41 -13.35
C THR A 14 3.83 17.55 -13.04
N ASP A 15 2.61 17.31 -12.50
CA ASP A 15 1.67 18.40 -12.20
C ASP A 15 0.65 18.05 -11.09
N GLU A 16 0.10 19.08 -10.44
CA GLU A 16 -1.08 19.00 -9.55
C GLU A 16 -2.37 18.55 -10.26
N ALA A 17 -2.34 18.34 -11.59
CA ALA A 17 -3.48 17.99 -12.43
C ALA A 17 -3.92 16.50 -12.33
N ALA A 18 -3.85 15.91 -11.15
CA ALA A 18 -4.31 14.55 -10.86
C ALA A 18 -5.01 14.48 -9.50
N ILE A 19 -5.75 13.40 -9.24
CA ILE A 19 -6.43 13.22 -7.95
C ILE A 19 -5.40 13.16 -6.81
N PHE A 20 -4.37 12.34 -6.96
CA PHE A 20 -3.34 12.15 -5.93
C PHE A 20 -2.05 12.87 -6.29
N LYS A 21 -1.48 13.59 -5.30
CA LYS A 21 -0.22 14.33 -5.42
C LYS A 21 0.98 13.39 -5.48
N ILE A 22 1.02 12.41 -4.57
CA ILE A 22 2.04 11.37 -4.53
C ILE A 22 1.42 9.97 -4.58
N PHE A 23 2.24 9.01 -5.03
CA PHE A 23 1.92 7.60 -5.03
C PHE A 23 3.20 6.80 -4.75
N SER A 24 3.04 5.61 -4.19
CA SER A 24 4.17 4.73 -3.88
C SER A 24 3.99 3.36 -4.51
N VAL A 25 4.99 2.51 -4.35
CA VAL A 25 4.90 1.05 -4.56
C VAL A 25 4.97 0.40 -3.18
N GLY A 26 4.32 -0.76 -3.00
CA GLY A 26 4.51 -1.55 -1.78
C GLY A 26 5.99 -1.88 -1.53
N ILE A 27 6.36 -2.21 -0.31
CA ILE A 27 7.78 -2.48 0.02
C ILE A 27 8.30 -3.73 -0.67
N VAL A 28 9.62 -3.80 -0.84
CA VAL A 28 10.34 -5.01 -1.24
C VAL A 28 11.37 -5.32 -0.17
N THR A 29 11.21 -6.46 0.50
CA THR A 29 12.21 -6.89 1.48
C THR A 29 13.36 -7.63 0.79
N SER A 30 13.05 -8.40 -0.26
CA SER A 30 13.91 -9.41 -0.90
C SER A 30 14.35 -10.55 0.03
N ARG A 31 13.79 -10.65 1.25
CA ARG A 31 14.14 -11.62 2.30
C ARG A 31 12.96 -11.84 3.26
N ASP A 32 11.78 -12.11 2.69
CA ASP A 32 10.53 -12.18 3.44
C ASP A 32 10.55 -13.20 4.58
N GLU A 33 11.30 -14.29 4.42
CA GLU A 33 11.49 -15.32 5.44
C GLU A 33 12.10 -14.77 6.75
N TRP A 34 12.89 -13.70 6.65
CA TRP A 34 13.52 -13.02 7.78
C TRP A 34 12.67 -11.88 8.32
N LEU A 35 12.03 -11.12 7.43
CA LEU A 35 11.42 -9.83 7.77
C LEU A 35 9.90 -9.87 7.95
N TYR A 36 9.24 -10.98 7.61
CA TYR A 36 7.84 -11.20 7.88
C TYR A 36 7.61 -12.40 8.78
N ASP A 37 6.59 -12.32 9.64
CA ASP A 37 6.05 -13.47 10.37
C ASP A 37 4.58 -13.24 10.74
N PHE A 38 3.83 -14.31 11.00
CA PHE A 38 2.51 -14.18 11.60
C PHE A 38 2.60 -13.94 13.11
N ASP A 39 3.68 -14.41 13.74
CA ASP A 39 3.91 -14.24 15.17
C ASP A 39 4.95 -13.15 15.44
N ARG A 40 4.58 -12.19 16.29
CA ARG A 40 5.41 -11.02 16.60
C ARG A 40 6.71 -11.41 17.28
N GLN A 41 6.68 -12.41 18.17
CA GLN A 41 7.85 -12.83 18.94
C GLN A 41 8.82 -13.64 18.08
N GLN A 42 8.31 -14.48 17.20
CA GLN A 42 9.12 -15.23 16.25
C GLN A 42 9.79 -14.29 15.24
N LEU A 43 9.08 -13.25 14.76
CA LEU A 43 9.72 -12.19 13.97
C LEU A 43 10.86 -11.53 14.75
N ALA A 44 10.63 -11.13 16.00
CA ALA A 44 11.65 -10.48 16.83
C ALA A 44 12.91 -11.36 16.98
N LYS A 45 12.74 -12.66 17.28
CA LYS A 45 13.86 -13.61 17.40
C LYS A 45 14.64 -13.75 16.08
N LYS A 46 13.96 -13.91 14.95
CA LYS A 46 14.60 -14.03 13.63
C LYS A 46 15.42 -12.78 13.29
N VAL A 47 14.85 -11.61 13.53
CA VAL A 47 15.52 -10.34 13.20
C VAL A 47 16.66 -10.05 14.17
N GLN A 48 16.50 -10.32 15.47
CA GLN A 48 17.61 -10.21 16.42
C GLN A 48 18.80 -11.05 15.98
N PHE A 49 18.58 -12.33 15.66
CA PHE A 49 19.63 -13.20 15.13
C PHE A 49 20.26 -12.61 13.85
N PHE A 50 19.44 -12.07 12.94
CA PHE A 50 19.93 -11.46 11.72
C PHE A 50 20.85 -10.26 12.00
N CYS A 51 20.44 -9.36 12.88
CA CYS A 51 21.23 -8.19 13.29
C CYS A 51 22.56 -8.62 13.94
N ASP A 52 22.50 -9.53 14.91
CA ASP A 52 23.68 -10.01 15.63
C ASP A 52 24.69 -10.68 14.67
N PHE A 53 24.18 -11.48 13.73
CA PHE A 53 25.01 -12.17 12.75
C PHE A 53 25.64 -11.20 11.75
N TYR A 54 24.88 -10.21 11.26
CA TYR A 54 25.40 -9.15 10.40
C TYR A 54 26.54 -8.38 11.10
N GLU A 55 26.35 -8.01 12.37
CA GLU A 55 27.36 -7.30 13.15
C GLU A 55 28.63 -8.14 13.38
N GLN A 56 28.48 -9.45 13.62
CA GLN A 56 29.62 -10.38 13.69
C GLN A 56 30.40 -10.42 12.37
N GLU A 57 29.70 -10.49 11.23
CA GLU A 57 30.32 -10.49 9.91
C GLU A 57 31.01 -9.17 9.58
N LYS A 58 30.44 -8.05 10.01
CA LYS A 58 31.07 -6.72 9.91
C LYS A 58 32.37 -6.65 10.72
N VAL A 59 32.37 -7.15 11.96
CA VAL A 59 33.59 -7.24 12.78
C VAL A 59 34.64 -8.14 12.13
N ARG A 60 34.23 -9.30 11.58
CA ARG A 60 35.12 -10.22 10.87
C ARG A 60 35.72 -9.56 9.63
N TRP A 61 34.92 -8.82 8.88
CA TRP A 61 35.35 -8.10 7.68
C TRP A 61 36.37 -7.01 8.01
N ASN A 62 36.08 -6.18 9.01
CA ASN A 62 36.98 -5.09 9.44
C ASN A 62 38.34 -5.60 9.97
N LYS A 63 38.38 -6.84 10.52
CA LYS A 63 39.63 -7.50 10.92
C LYS A 63 40.33 -8.23 9.78
N SER A 64 39.69 -8.35 8.62
CA SER A 64 40.24 -9.03 7.46
C SER A 64 41.24 -8.13 6.72
N ASN A 65 42.03 -8.72 5.82
CA ASN A 65 42.92 -7.96 4.94
C ASN A 65 42.21 -7.39 3.69
N ASN A 66 40.87 -7.49 3.62
CA ASN A 66 40.00 -7.03 2.53
C ASN A 66 40.41 -7.53 1.12
N LYS A 67 41.13 -8.66 1.02
CA LYS A 67 41.56 -9.24 -0.27
C LYS A 67 40.51 -10.11 -0.94
N LYS A 68 39.52 -10.60 -0.18
CA LYS A 68 38.43 -11.43 -0.72
C LYS A 68 37.29 -10.54 -1.22
N VAL A 69 36.62 -10.99 -2.28
CA VAL A 69 35.35 -10.37 -2.70
C VAL A 69 34.30 -10.63 -1.61
N ILE A 70 33.51 -9.61 -1.25
CA ILE A 70 32.57 -9.66 -0.13
C ILE A 70 31.59 -10.84 -0.22
N ASN A 71 31.09 -11.11 -1.43
CA ASN A 71 30.18 -12.22 -1.74
C ASN A 71 30.76 -13.60 -1.37
N ASP A 72 32.08 -13.76 -1.46
CA ASP A 72 32.78 -15.01 -1.14
C ASP A 72 33.33 -15.00 0.29
N PHE A 73 33.31 -13.84 0.94
CA PHE A 73 33.71 -13.68 2.31
C PHE A 73 32.58 -14.09 3.25
N VAL A 74 31.36 -13.58 3.04
CA VAL A 74 30.25 -13.69 4.00
C VAL A 74 29.71 -15.11 4.14
N ASP A 75 29.35 -15.50 5.37
CA ASP A 75 28.63 -16.75 5.66
C ASP A 75 27.13 -16.58 5.33
N ARG A 76 26.53 -17.61 4.70
CA ARG A 76 25.16 -17.59 4.16
C ARG A 76 24.08 -18.07 5.15
N LYS A 77 24.37 -18.11 6.45
CA LYS A 77 23.36 -18.30 7.51
C LYS A 77 22.25 -17.26 7.48
N ILE A 78 22.53 -16.05 6.99
CA ILE A 78 21.52 -15.04 6.67
C ILE A 78 21.45 -14.78 5.17
N LYS A 79 20.32 -14.24 4.71
CA LYS A 79 20.13 -13.89 3.30
C LYS A 79 20.69 -12.52 2.95
N TRP A 80 21.85 -12.55 2.33
CA TRP A 80 22.53 -11.39 1.77
C TRP A 80 21.90 -10.90 0.47
N THR A 81 21.96 -9.59 0.26
CA THR A 81 21.72 -8.93 -1.04
C THR A 81 22.89 -8.01 -1.31
N SER A 82 23.05 -7.57 -2.57
CA SER A 82 24.05 -6.57 -2.94
C SER A 82 24.00 -5.32 -2.05
N GLU A 83 22.81 -4.82 -1.71
CA GLU A 83 22.68 -3.66 -0.81
C GLU A 83 23.15 -3.96 0.62
N LEU A 84 22.90 -5.17 1.15
CA LEU A 84 23.36 -5.53 2.50
C LEU A 84 24.89 -5.69 2.54
N GLU A 85 25.47 -6.25 1.46
CA GLU A 85 26.91 -6.34 1.27
C GLU A 85 27.53 -4.93 1.18
N GLU A 86 26.92 -4.00 0.44
CA GLU A 86 27.34 -2.59 0.41
C GLU A 86 27.28 -1.92 1.78
N HIS A 87 26.23 -2.17 2.56
CA HIS A 87 26.14 -1.64 3.92
C HIS A 87 27.28 -2.14 4.81
N LEU A 88 27.64 -3.42 4.68
CA LEU A 88 28.78 -3.99 5.40
C LEU A 88 30.10 -3.34 4.96
N LEU A 89 30.31 -3.16 3.65
CA LEU A 89 31.50 -2.46 3.12
C LEU A 89 31.60 -1.01 3.60
N LYS A 90 30.46 -0.33 3.75
CA LYS A 90 30.36 1.04 4.31
C LYS A 90 30.44 1.07 5.84
N ASN A 91 30.65 -0.08 6.49
CA ASN A 91 30.66 -0.22 7.94
C ASN A 91 29.40 0.33 8.63
N SER A 92 28.24 0.18 7.98
CA SER A 92 26.95 0.55 8.56
C SER A 92 26.64 -0.33 9.76
N SER A 93 26.06 0.24 10.82
CA SER A 93 25.64 -0.53 11.99
C SER A 93 24.16 -0.91 11.90
N LEU A 94 23.86 -2.13 12.34
CA LEU A 94 22.52 -2.68 12.38
C LEU A 94 22.24 -3.22 13.79
N GLU A 95 21.31 -2.56 14.48
CA GLU A 95 20.84 -2.96 15.80
C GLU A 95 19.36 -3.33 15.72
N PHE A 96 18.96 -4.36 16.49
CA PHE A 96 17.56 -4.72 16.62
C PHE A 96 16.81 -3.68 17.47
N ASN A 97 15.70 -3.17 16.96
CA ASN A 97 14.78 -2.31 17.67
C ASN A 97 13.34 -2.85 17.55
N PRO A 98 12.68 -3.26 18.65
CA PRO A 98 11.33 -3.81 18.61
C PRO A 98 10.27 -2.83 18.11
N ASP A 99 10.53 -1.52 18.12
CA ASP A 99 9.61 -0.49 17.64
C ASP A 99 9.50 -0.48 16.11
N PHE A 100 10.45 -1.13 15.41
CA PHE A 100 10.39 -1.32 13.97
C PHE A 100 9.49 -2.49 13.55
N ILE A 101 8.93 -3.24 14.50
CA ILE A 101 7.93 -4.26 14.21
C ILE A 101 6.56 -3.62 14.01
N VAL A 102 6.11 -3.59 12.76
CA VAL A 102 4.82 -3.02 12.35
C VAL A 102 3.89 -4.09 11.78
N THR A 103 2.59 -3.80 11.73
CA THR A 103 1.64 -4.64 10.99
C THR A 103 1.70 -4.28 9.51
N SER A 104 1.71 -5.28 8.64
CA SER A 104 1.74 -5.11 7.19
C SER A 104 0.70 -5.99 6.50
N THR A 105 0.06 -5.45 5.48
CA THR A 105 -0.78 -6.25 4.57
C THR A 105 0.13 -6.96 3.57
N TRP A 106 0.36 -8.24 3.84
CA TRP A 106 1.20 -9.10 3.03
C TRP A 106 0.50 -9.47 1.71
N ARG A 107 -0.73 -9.97 1.81
CA ARG A 107 -1.58 -10.36 0.67
C ARG A 107 -3.01 -9.92 0.97
N PRO A 108 -3.95 -9.99 0.00
CA PRO A 108 -5.31 -9.53 0.21
C PRO A 108 -5.90 -10.32 1.37
N PHE A 109 -6.41 -9.61 2.38
CA PHE A 109 -6.97 -10.21 3.59
C PHE A 109 -6.00 -11.10 4.37
N THR A 110 -4.70 -10.79 4.31
CA THR A 110 -3.65 -11.48 5.09
C THR A 110 -2.67 -10.47 5.65
N LYS A 111 -2.79 -10.21 6.95
CA LYS A 111 -1.80 -9.41 7.70
C LYS A 111 -0.68 -10.29 8.23
N LYS A 112 0.52 -9.71 8.29
CA LYS A 112 1.70 -10.25 8.98
C LYS A 112 2.37 -9.13 9.76
N TYR A 113 3.17 -9.48 10.74
CA TYR A 113 4.17 -8.57 11.28
C TYR A 113 5.32 -8.44 10.29
N LEU A 114 5.85 -7.23 10.19
CA LEU A 114 6.97 -6.84 9.34
C LEU A 114 7.99 -6.10 10.21
N TYR A 115 9.27 -6.36 10.01
CA TYR A 115 10.34 -5.53 10.56
C TYR A 115 10.82 -4.49 9.54
N LEU A 116 10.52 -3.21 9.80
CA LEU A 116 10.69 -2.10 8.86
C LEU A 116 11.97 -1.28 9.17
N ALA A 117 13.14 -1.87 8.89
CA ALA A 117 14.41 -1.16 9.04
C ALA A 117 15.08 -0.86 7.69
N LYS A 118 15.50 0.41 7.50
CA LYS A 118 16.09 0.93 6.25
C LYS A 118 17.21 0.08 5.68
N ILE A 119 18.10 -0.43 6.54
CA ILE A 119 19.30 -1.17 6.12
C ILE A 119 18.94 -2.56 5.54
N ILE A 120 17.87 -3.19 6.03
CA ILE A 120 17.54 -4.58 5.69
C ILE A 120 16.31 -4.72 4.79
N VAL A 121 15.50 -3.66 4.64
CA VAL A 121 14.46 -3.63 3.62
C VAL A 121 15.07 -3.15 2.30
N HIS A 122 15.06 -4.00 1.27
CA HIS A 122 15.70 -3.72 -0.01
C HIS A 122 15.16 -2.46 -0.70
N ARG A 123 13.82 -2.24 -0.74
CA ARG A 123 13.21 -1.00 -1.25
C ARG A 123 12.01 -0.59 -0.39
N LEU A 124 12.13 0.58 0.25
CA LEU A 124 11.03 1.22 0.97
C LEU A 124 10.15 2.10 0.07
N TYR A 125 10.67 2.58 -1.05
CA TYR A 125 10.01 3.61 -1.86
C TYR A 125 9.59 4.81 -1.00
N GLN A 126 8.36 5.31 -1.15
CA GLN A 126 7.83 6.42 -0.35
C GLN A 126 7.08 5.93 0.91
N GLN A 127 7.24 4.66 1.32
CA GLN A 127 6.44 4.08 2.41
C GLN A 127 6.66 4.77 3.76
N GLU A 128 7.85 5.30 4.02
CA GLU A 128 8.09 6.09 5.24
C GLU A 128 7.35 7.42 5.24
N GLN A 129 7.08 7.97 4.05
CA GLN A 129 6.33 9.21 3.89
C GLN A 129 4.82 8.95 4.02
N ILE A 130 4.32 7.79 3.61
CA ILE A 130 2.87 7.50 3.60
C ILE A 130 2.41 6.65 4.79
N PHE A 131 3.28 5.85 5.38
CA PHE A 131 3.06 5.08 6.60
C PHE A 131 4.27 5.17 7.54
N PRO A 132 4.61 6.37 8.06
CA PRO A 132 5.61 6.47 9.12
C PRO A 132 5.20 5.61 10.32
N ILE A 133 6.19 5.04 11.00
CA ILE A 133 5.96 4.23 12.20
C ILE A 133 5.21 5.07 13.25
N GLY A 134 4.13 4.50 13.81
CA GLY A 134 3.29 5.17 14.80
C GLY A 134 2.29 6.20 14.24
N LYS A 135 2.16 6.31 12.91
CA LYS A 135 1.18 7.20 12.27
C LYS A 135 0.13 6.39 11.50
N ASP A 136 -1.12 6.84 11.57
CA ASP A 136 -2.22 6.21 10.84
C ASP A 136 -2.37 6.77 9.42
N ASN A 137 -2.79 5.93 8.49
CA ASN A 137 -3.22 6.35 7.16
C ASN A 137 -4.16 5.30 6.55
N VAL A 138 -4.79 5.64 5.42
CA VAL A 138 -5.56 4.70 4.62
C VAL A 138 -5.04 4.73 3.19
N ALA A 139 -4.87 3.55 2.60
CA ALA A 139 -4.36 3.38 1.26
C ALA A 139 -5.30 2.55 0.38
N ILE A 140 -5.31 2.88 -0.90
CA ILE A 140 -5.85 2.09 -1.99
C ILE A 140 -4.67 1.45 -2.71
N CYS A 141 -4.55 0.13 -2.61
CA CYS A 141 -3.56 -0.67 -3.32
C CYS A 141 -4.14 -1.10 -4.68
N LEU A 142 -3.40 -0.88 -5.76
CA LEU A 142 -3.79 -1.19 -7.13
C LEU A 142 -2.75 -2.08 -7.81
N THR A 143 -3.18 -3.18 -8.40
CA THR A 143 -2.31 -3.99 -9.27
C THR A 143 -2.78 -3.87 -10.71
N ILE A 144 -1.90 -3.27 -11.53
CA ILE A 144 -2.15 -2.94 -12.94
C ILE A 144 -1.11 -3.72 -13.73
N HIS A 145 -1.52 -4.84 -14.33
CA HIS A 145 -0.57 -5.70 -15.04
C HIS A 145 -1.27 -6.56 -16.08
N LYS A 146 -0.56 -6.88 -17.17
CA LYS A 146 -1.11 -7.69 -18.28
C LYS A 146 -1.35 -9.17 -17.94
N GLN A 147 -0.63 -9.70 -16.96
CA GLN A 147 -0.66 -11.13 -16.60
C GLN A 147 -1.64 -11.48 -15.47
N VAL A 148 -2.23 -10.49 -14.79
CA VAL A 148 -3.19 -10.72 -13.70
C VAL A 148 -4.39 -9.79 -13.88
N PRO A 149 -5.58 -10.16 -13.38
CA PRO A 149 -6.72 -9.24 -13.36
C PRO A 149 -6.38 -7.95 -12.61
N PHE A 150 -7.12 -6.88 -12.89
CA PHE A 150 -7.02 -5.65 -12.10
C PHE A 150 -7.45 -5.93 -10.66
N VAL A 151 -6.53 -5.73 -9.71
CA VAL A 151 -6.78 -5.89 -8.28
C VAL A 151 -6.84 -4.51 -7.64
N VAL A 152 -7.82 -4.30 -6.76
CA VAL A 152 -7.88 -3.14 -5.89
C VAL A 152 -8.34 -3.56 -4.49
N ILE A 153 -7.65 -3.09 -3.46
CA ILE A 153 -7.95 -3.35 -2.06
C ILE A 153 -7.56 -2.13 -1.21
N ALA A 154 -8.30 -1.87 -0.13
CA ALA A 154 -7.93 -0.85 0.85
C ALA A 154 -7.21 -1.48 2.04
N THR A 155 -6.24 -0.75 2.59
CA THR A 155 -5.49 -1.12 3.81
C THR A 155 -5.29 0.12 4.68
N ASN A 156 -5.14 -0.08 5.99
CA ASN A 156 -4.75 0.95 6.95
C ASN A 156 -3.32 0.78 7.47
N CYS A 157 -2.54 -0.11 6.87
CA CYS A 157 -1.15 -0.33 7.22
C CYS A 157 -0.28 -0.49 5.96
N ILE A 158 1.04 -0.44 6.16
CA ILE A 158 2.03 -0.68 5.11
C ILE A 158 1.75 -2.00 4.38
N CYS A 159 2.14 -2.10 3.12
CA CYS A 159 1.83 -3.28 2.31
C CYS A 159 3.02 -3.73 1.48
N ASP A 160 3.07 -5.03 1.22
CA ASP A 160 4.03 -5.65 0.31
C ASP A 160 3.78 -5.23 -1.15
N ASN A 161 4.86 -5.17 -1.96
CA ASN A 161 4.73 -4.85 -3.37
C ASN A 161 3.86 -5.85 -4.15
N GLY A 162 3.80 -7.09 -3.68
CA GLY A 162 3.16 -8.23 -4.33
C GLY A 162 1.76 -8.51 -3.82
N ILE A 163 1.11 -7.55 -3.15
CA ILE A 163 -0.24 -7.73 -2.60
C ILE A 163 -1.24 -8.25 -3.65
N GLY A 164 -1.19 -7.81 -4.92
CA GLY A 164 -1.99 -8.40 -6.01
C GLY A 164 -1.24 -9.34 -6.94
N SER A 165 -0.25 -10.08 -6.42
CA SER A 165 0.60 -11.05 -7.17
C SER A 165 1.55 -10.45 -8.20
N ARG A 166 1.49 -9.14 -8.42
CA ARG A 166 2.45 -8.34 -9.20
C ARG A 166 2.66 -7.01 -8.48
N LEU A 167 3.63 -6.23 -8.97
CA LEU A 167 3.95 -4.92 -8.43
C LEU A 167 2.69 -4.05 -8.29
N SER A 168 2.43 -3.62 -7.06
CA SER A 168 1.23 -2.89 -6.68
C SER A 168 1.56 -1.45 -6.33
N GLN A 169 0.72 -0.56 -6.84
CA GLN A 169 0.80 0.88 -6.70
C GLN A 169 -0.12 1.33 -5.57
N ILE A 170 0.33 2.27 -4.77
CA ILE A 170 -0.31 2.65 -3.51
C ILE A 170 -0.71 4.12 -3.57
N LEU A 171 -2.00 4.39 -3.39
CA LEU A 171 -2.59 5.72 -3.34
C LEU A 171 -3.14 5.95 -1.93
N THR A 172 -2.58 6.90 -1.19
CA THR A 172 -2.97 7.15 0.20
C THR A 172 -3.86 8.37 0.35
N LEU A 173 -4.62 8.41 1.45
CA LEU A 173 -5.43 9.57 1.82
C LEU A 173 -4.53 10.75 2.23
N TYR A 174 -3.48 10.46 3.00
CA TYR A 174 -2.51 11.43 3.49
C TYR A 174 -1.08 11.09 3.07
N TYR A 175 -0.18 12.04 3.24
CA TYR A 175 1.26 11.80 3.37
C TYR A 175 1.81 12.63 4.53
N TYR A 176 3.01 12.32 4.99
CA TYR A 176 3.68 13.03 6.06
C TYR A 176 4.90 13.74 5.50
N ASP A 177 5.09 15.01 5.84
CA ASP A 177 6.30 15.74 5.45
C ASP A 177 7.50 15.36 6.32
N GLU A 178 8.66 15.95 6.06
CA GLU A 178 9.91 15.68 6.77
C GLU A 178 9.83 16.00 8.27
N ASN A 179 8.92 16.89 8.67
CA ASN A 179 8.66 17.22 10.07
C ASN A 179 7.61 16.30 10.71
N GLY A 180 7.09 15.32 9.97
CA GLY A 180 6.06 14.40 10.43
C GLY A 180 4.66 15.01 10.49
N ASN A 181 4.42 16.16 9.84
CA ASN A 181 3.09 16.75 9.77
C ASN A 181 2.28 16.06 8.67
N ARG A 182 1.01 15.80 8.98
CA ARG A 182 0.08 15.16 8.05
C ARG A 182 -0.40 16.17 7.00
N GLN A 183 -0.25 15.81 5.74
CA GLN A 183 -0.67 16.56 4.56
C GLN A 183 -1.73 15.75 3.79
N ASP A 184 -2.70 16.44 3.17
CA ASP A 184 -3.62 15.80 2.24
C ASP A 184 -2.89 15.32 0.98
N ASN A 185 -3.12 14.08 0.58
CA ASN A 185 -2.60 13.59 -0.70
C ASN A 185 -3.54 13.88 -1.87
N ILE A 186 -4.80 14.22 -1.60
CA ILE A 186 -5.72 14.68 -2.65
C ILE A 186 -5.39 16.14 -2.98
N THR A 187 -5.17 16.42 -4.25
CA THR A 187 -4.76 17.76 -4.71
C THR A 187 -5.89 18.77 -4.59
N ASP A 188 -5.56 20.05 -4.38
CA ASP A 188 -6.54 21.14 -4.40
C ASP A 188 -7.14 21.33 -5.79
N TRP A 189 -6.35 21.11 -6.84
CA TRP A 189 -6.83 21.08 -8.22
C TRP A 189 -7.97 20.07 -8.41
N SER A 190 -7.79 18.84 -7.93
CA SER A 190 -8.84 17.82 -8.06
C SER A 190 -10.08 18.19 -7.24
N LEU A 191 -9.89 18.73 -6.03
CA LEU A 191 -10.98 19.24 -5.21
C LEU A 191 -11.81 20.29 -5.96
N GLU A 192 -11.15 21.27 -6.57
CA GLU A 192 -11.79 22.32 -7.35
C GLU A 192 -12.57 21.76 -8.56
N LYS A 193 -11.99 20.79 -9.28
CA LYS A 193 -12.67 20.13 -10.42
C LYS A 193 -13.94 19.40 -9.99
N PHE A 194 -13.90 18.65 -8.90
CA PHE A 194 -15.07 17.96 -8.36
C PHE A 194 -16.13 18.96 -7.88
N GLN A 195 -15.74 19.96 -7.10
CA GLN A 195 -16.67 20.99 -6.60
C GLN A 195 -17.34 21.77 -7.74
N THR A 196 -16.59 22.10 -8.78
CA THR A 196 -17.10 22.82 -9.96
C THR A 196 -18.04 21.93 -10.77
N TYR A 197 -17.63 20.71 -11.09
CA TYR A 197 -18.45 19.80 -11.90
C TYR A 197 -19.80 19.48 -11.25
N TYR A 198 -19.81 19.23 -9.94
CA TYR A 198 -21.03 18.93 -9.19
C TYR A 198 -21.75 20.16 -8.64
N ASN A 199 -21.25 21.37 -8.94
CA ASN A 199 -21.73 22.64 -8.39
C ASN A 199 -21.94 22.58 -6.86
N ASN A 200 -20.97 22.02 -6.13
CA ASN A 200 -21.09 21.76 -4.70
C ASN A 200 -19.76 22.00 -3.97
N LYS A 201 -19.66 23.16 -3.32
CA LYS A 201 -18.49 23.57 -2.51
C LYS A 201 -18.33 22.79 -1.19
N LYS A 202 -19.32 21.97 -0.80
CA LYS A 202 -19.24 21.15 0.42
C LYS A 202 -18.47 19.83 0.20
N ILE A 203 -18.14 19.47 -1.04
CA ILE A 203 -17.32 18.28 -1.34
C ILE A 203 -15.94 18.47 -0.70
N LYS A 204 -15.49 17.44 0.02
CA LYS A 204 -14.18 17.38 0.69
C LYS A 204 -13.24 16.40 -0.01
N LYS A 205 -11.95 16.52 0.24
CA LYS A 205 -10.91 15.60 -0.25
C LYS A 205 -11.16 14.14 0.14
N LEU A 206 -11.64 13.90 1.37
CA LEU A 206 -12.05 12.57 1.82
C LEU A 206 -13.19 11.98 0.98
N ASP A 207 -14.12 12.81 0.50
CA ASP A 207 -15.20 12.34 -0.36
C ASP A 207 -14.64 11.86 -1.71
N ILE A 208 -13.66 12.57 -2.28
CA ILE A 208 -13.00 12.21 -3.53
C ILE A 208 -12.22 10.89 -3.39
N PHE A 209 -11.57 10.68 -2.24
CA PHE A 209 -10.91 9.42 -1.92
C PHE A 209 -11.89 8.23 -1.93
N HIS A 210 -13.00 8.34 -1.21
CA HIS A 210 -14.05 7.33 -1.21
C HIS A 210 -14.67 7.12 -2.58
N TYR A 211 -15.02 8.21 -3.27
CA TYR A 211 -15.56 8.18 -4.63
C TYR A 211 -14.64 7.40 -5.58
N THR A 212 -13.34 7.69 -5.54
CA THR A 212 -12.33 6.98 -6.34
C THR A 212 -12.38 5.49 -6.07
N TYR A 213 -12.41 5.08 -4.81
CA TYR A 213 -12.46 3.67 -4.44
C TYR A 213 -13.72 2.97 -4.95
N ALA A 214 -14.88 3.62 -4.89
CA ALA A 214 -16.14 3.09 -5.41
C ALA A 214 -16.09 2.88 -6.93
N VAL A 215 -15.60 3.87 -7.67
CA VAL A 215 -15.48 3.78 -9.14
C VAL A 215 -14.53 2.67 -9.56
N LEU A 216 -13.42 2.49 -8.84
CA LEU A 216 -12.49 1.39 -9.10
C LEU A 216 -13.09 0.01 -8.81
N HIS A 217 -14.24 -0.08 -8.14
CA HIS A 217 -14.99 -1.33 -7.91
C HIS A 217 -16.13 -1.58 -8.89
N HIS A 218 -16.58 -0.57 -9.63
CA HIS A 218 -17.71 -0.65 -10.54
C HIS A 218 -17.42 -1.60 -11.74
N PRO A 219 -18.11 -2.75 -11.91
CA PRO A 219 -17.85 -3.69 -13.00
C PRO A 219 -18.04 -3.08 -14.37
N THR A 220 -19.01 -2.18 -14.58
CA THR A 220 -19.16 -1.51 -15.89
C THR A 220 -17.96 -0.59 -16.18
N TYR A 221 -17.37 0.05 -15.17
CA TYR A 221 -16.12 0.80 -15.34
C TYR A 221 -14.97 -0.16 -15.71
N ARG A 222 -14.79 -1.24 -14.94
CA ARG A 222 -13.70 -2.21 -15.16
C ARG A 222 -13.81 -2.89 -16.53
N GLN A 223 -15.01 -3.24 -16.97
CA GLN A 223 -15.26 -3.84 -18.27
C GLN A 223 -14.96 -2.84 -19.40
N LYS A 224 -15.42 -1.59 -19.28
CA LYS A 224 -15.20 -0.57 -20.30
C LYS A 224 -13.72 -0.23 -20.48
N TYR A 225 -12.96 -0.19 -19.39
CA TYR A 225 -11.54 0.22 -19.38
C TYR A 225 -10.58 -0.95 -19.21
N GLU A 226 -11.01 -2.19 -19.45
CA GLU A 226 -10.25 -3.41 -19.14
C GLU A 226 -8.83 -3.38 -19.73
N GLN A 227 -8.71 -2.97 -21.00
CA GLN A 227 -7.41 -2.90 -21.69
C GLN A 227 -6.49 -1.83 -21.08
N ASN A 228 -7.05 -0.68 -20.66
CA ASN A 228 -6.29 0.36 -19.99
C ASN A 228 -5.85 -0.09 -18.59
N LEU A 229 -6.73 -0.73 -17.83
CA LEU A 229 -6.46 -1.21 -16.46
C LEU A 229 -5.43 -2.35 -16.40
N LYS A 230 -5.02 -2.91 -17.55
CA LYS A 230 -3.90 -3.87 -17.67
C LYS A 230 -2.54 -3.19 -17.91
N ARG A 231 -2.51 -1.91 -18.26
CA ARG A 231 -1.31 -1.23 -18.81
C ARG A 231 -1.01 0.12 -18.18
N GLU A 232 -2.03 0.85 -17.78
CA GLU A 232 -1.94 2.25 -17.38
C GLU A 232 -2.70 2.52 -16.08
N PHE A 233 -2.35 3.63 -15.43
CA PHE A 233 -3.07 4.09 -14.24
C PHE A 233 -4.53 4.41 -14.55
N PRO A 234 -5.46 4.06 -13.63
CA PRO A 234 -6.86 4.32 -13.85
C PRO A 234 -7.13 5.82 -13.96
N ARG A 235 -8.13 6.15 -14.78
CA ARG A 235 -8.73 7.48 -14.83
C ARG A 235 -10.18 7.38 -14.38
N VAL A 236 -10.60 8.25 -13.48
CA VAL A 236 -11.92 8.19 -12.85
C VAL A 236 -12.87 9.14 -13.57
N PRO A 237 -13.98 8.67 -14.17
CA PRO A 237 -15.02 9.54 -14.73
C PRO A 237 -15.86 10.21 -13.64
N PHE A 238 -16.62 11.24 -14.01
CA PHE A 238 -17.72 11.73 -13.20
C PHE A 238 -19.00 10.94 -13.45
N TYR A 239 -19.60 10.46 -12.37
CA TYR A 239 -20.92 9.85 -12.35
C TYR A 239 -21.93 10.78 -11.70
N GLU A 240 -23.19 10.69 -12.14
CA GLU A 240 -24.32 11.31 -11.45
C GLU A 240 -24.41 10.81 -10.00
N ASN A 241 -25.02 11.63 -9.14
CA ASN A 241 -25.25 11.30 -7.73
C ASN A 241 -23.95 11.01 -6.94
N PHE A 242 -22.98 11.93 -7.02
CA PHE A 242 -21.67 11.85 -6.35
C PHE A 242 -21.73 11.32 -4.92
N GLN A 243 -22.66 11.82 -4.11
CA GLN A 243 -22.80 11.44 -2.70
C GLN A 243 -23.11 9.95 -2.50
N GLN A 244 -23.82 9.31 -3.44
CA GLN A 244 -24.06 7.88 -3.38
C GLN A 244 -22.77 7.07 -3.58
N TRP A 245 -21.94 7.48 -4.53
CA TRP A 245 -20.63 6.88 -4.79
C TRP A 245 -19.67 7.04 -3.60
N VAL A 246 -19.68 8.21 -2.96
CA VAL A 246 -18.93 8.46 -1.72
C VAL A 246 -19.36 7.47 -0.62
N LYS A 247 -20.68 7.33 -0.39
CA LYS A 247 -21.22 6.40 0.61
C LYS A 247 -20.81 4.95 0.34
N TRP A 248 -20.90 4.51 -0.92
CA TRP A 248 -20.46 3.18 -1.34
C TRP A 248 -18.96 2.97 -1.12
N GLY A 249 -18.15 3.93 -1.52
CA GLY A 249 -16.70 3.89 -1.38
C GLY A 249 -16.28 3.78 0.08
N LYS A 250 -16.83 4.65 0.94
CA LYS A 250 -16.60 4.59 2.39
C LYS A 250 -16.93 3.22 2.95
N LYS A 251 -18.12 2.69 2.64
CA LYS A 251 -18.57 1.39 3.13
C LYS A 251 -17.67 0.23 2.67
N LEU A 252 -17.18 0.27 1.43
CA LEU A 252 -16.24 -0.73 0.92
C LEU A 252 -14.86 -0.62 1.57
N ILE A 253 -14.34 0.59 1.79
CA ILE A 253 -13.08 0.79 2.51
C ILE A 253 -13.20 0.26 3.94
N ASP A 254 -14.25 0.64 4.66
CA ASP A 254 -14.51 0.20 6.03
C ASP A 254 -14.57 -1.34 6.10
N LEU A 255 -15.23 -1.98 5.14
CA LEU A 255 -15.33 -3.44 5.04
C LEU A 255 -13.96 -4.10 4.79
N HIS A 256 -13.17 -3.57 3.86
CA HIS A 256 -11.88 -4.17 3.47
C HIS A 256 -10.81 -4.00 4.54
N ILE A 257 -10.82 -2.90 5.29
CA ILE A 257 -9.88 -2.68 6.40
C ILE A 257 -10.23 -3.56 7.60
N ASN A 258 -11.53 -3.69 7.90
CA ASN A 258 -12.03 -4.39 9.09
C ASN A 258 -12.46 -5.84 8.80
N TYR A 259 -11.93 -6.46 7.74
CA TYR A 259 -12.33 -7.79 7.26
C TYR A 259 -12.24 -8.88 8.35
N GLU A 260 -11.31 -8.75 9.30
CA GLU A 260 -11.09 -9.68 10.42
C GLU A 260 -12.19 -9.62 11.50
N THR A 261 -12.98 -8.53 11.50
CA THR A 261 -14.01 -8.27 12.53
C THR A 261 -15.44 -8.53 12.03
N ILE A 262 -15.58 -8.98 10.77
CA ILE A 262 -16.88 -9.17 10.16
C ILE A 262 -17.57 -10.41 10.70
N ILE A 263 -18.84 -10.26 11.09
CA ILE A 263 -19.67 -11.36 11.59
C ILE A 263 -19.93 -12.36 10.43
N PRO A 264 -19.62 -13.65 10.61
CA PRO A 264 -19.89 -14.67 9.60
C PRO A 264 -21.36 -14.70 9.17
N ILE A 265 -21.59 -15.03 7.90
CA ILE A 265 -22.93 -15.32 7.42
C ILE A 265 -23.38 -16.63 8.07
N THR A 266 -24.46 -16.54 8.82
CA THR A 266 -25.18 -17.68 9.41
C THR A 266 -26.56 -17.77 8.75
N LYS A 267 -27.20 -18.95 8.85
CA LYS A 267 -28.55 -19.12 8.29
C LYS A 267 -29.56 -18.10 8.85
N SER A 268 -29.38 -17.65 10.09
CA SER A 268 -30.26 -16.69 10.77
C SER A 268 -30.06 -15.23 10.35
N ASN A 269 -28.88 -14.83 9.83
CA ASN A 269 -28.60 -13.45 9.40
C ASN A 269 -28.50 -13.27 7.86
N ALA A 270 -28.73 -14.35 7.10
CA ALA A 270 -28.59 -14.38 5.64
C ALA A 270 -29.54 -13.41 4.89
N ILE A 271 -30.74 -13.15 5.42
CA ILE A 271 -31.72 -12.24 4.79
C ILE A 271 -31.25 -10.77 4.90
N LEU A 272 -30.76 -10.37 6.08
CA LEU A 272 -30.23 -9.02 6.33
C LEU A 272 -28.98 -8.74 5.49
N GLN A 273 -28.10 -9.73 5.31
CA GLN A 273 -26.89 -9.56 4.51
C GLN A 273 -27.12 -9.64 2.99
N ARG A 274 -28.15 -10.36 2.51
CA ARG A 274 -28.58 -10.29 1.10
C ARG A 274 -29.02 -8.88 0.70
N HIS A 275 -29.69 -8.16 1.60
CA HIS A 275 -30.03 -6.76 1.37
C HIS A 275 -28.78 -5.86 1.24
N PHE A 276 -27.75 -6.09 2.07
CA PHE A 276 -26.45 -5.42 1.94
C PHE A 276 -25.76 -5.76 0.61
N LYS A 277 -25.75 -7.04 0.20
CA LYS A 277 -25.17 -7.47 -1.08
C LYS A 277 -25.85 -6.78 -2.26
N ASN A 278 -27.18 -6.66 -2.23
CA ASN A 278 -27.95 -6.01 -3.29
C ASN A 278 -27.88 -4.46 -3.29
N GLN A 279 -27.44 -3.84 -2.20
CA GLN A 279 -27.24 -2.39 -2.14
C GLN A 279 -25.83 -1.96 -2.58
N ILE A 280 -24.85 -2.85 -2.47
CA ILE A 280 -23.44 -2.54 -2.75
C ILE A 280 -23.00 -3.21 -4.06
N PHE A 281 -23.18 -4.52 -4.23
CA PHE A 281 -22.54 -5.29 -5.31
C PHE A 281 -23.40 -5.48 -6.58
N THR A 282 -24.69 -5.19 -6.55
CA THR A 282 -25.54 -5.17 -7.76
C THR A 282 -25.73 -3.77 -8.34
N LYS A 283 -25.21 -2.73 -7.67
CA LYS A 283 -25.33 -1.31 -8.09
C LYS A 283 -23.98 -0.63 -8.28
N ILE A 284 -22.93 -1.15 -7.64
CA ILE A 284 -21.53 -0.93 -8.03
C ILE A 284 -21.24 -2.01 -9.03
#